data_AF-A0A7Y5NU44-F1
#
_entry.id   AF-A0A7Y5NU44-F1
#
_cell.length_a   1.000
_cell.length_b   1.000
_cell.length_c   1.000
_cell.angle_alpha   90.00
_cell.angle_beta   90.00
_cell.angle_gamma   90.00
#
_symmetry.space_group_name_H-M   'P 1'
#
loop_
_entity.id
_entity.type
_entity.pdbx_description
1 polymer ?
#
loop_
_entity_poly.entity_id
_entity_poly.type
_entity_poly.pdbx_seq_one_letter_code
_entity_poly.pdbx_strand_id
1 'polypeptide(L)'
;MSQSGKTTTKRQILRSASPRAWVGVVSSSHVERGVEGGFAQLCHGRHRPLSTMSVGDWLVYYSPKTELDGGAPLRSFTAIGRVVGEAPYPFDMGGGFVPFRRAIAYEQALRHVPVASIAHRLAFVRQHPSWGMLARRGHFEIDVADLAIIAHAMGVFVDPLVTSREHERPAETCGPCQAR
;
A
#
# COMPACT_ATOMS: atom_id res chain seq x y z
N MET A 1 -53.00 -20.18 4.47
CA MET A 1 -52.16 -20.96 3.52
C MET A 1 -51.28 -19.94 2.81
N SER A 2 -50.04 -19.71 3.27
CA SER A 2 -48.78 -20.30 2.73
C SER A 2 -48.54 -19.88 1.28
N GLN A 3 -47.43 -19.31 0.80
CA GLN A 3 -46.04 -19.06 1.22
C GLN A 3 -45.49 -17.93 0.28
N SER A 4 -44.69 -16.96 0.74
CA SER A 4 -43.20 -16.92 0.81
C SER A 4 -42.45 -16.92 -0.54
N GLY A 5 -41.57 -15.91 -0.72
CA GLY A 5 -40.60 -15.79 -1.81
C GLY A 5 -39.98 -14.37 -1.87
N LYS A 6 -39.40 -13.85 -0.78
CA LYS A 6 -37.95 -13.86 -0.46
C LYS A 6 -36.99 -13.31 -1.56
N THR A 7 -36.53 -12.09 -1.29
CA THR A 7 -35.12 -11.61 -1.31
C THR A 7 -34.40 -11.36 -2.65
N THR A 8 -34.06 -10.10 -2.89
CA THR A 8 -32.71 -9.71 -3.34
C THR A 8 -32.31 -8.44 -2.61
N THR A 9 -31.86 -8.61 -1.36
CA THR A 9 -31.20 -7.55 -0.60
C THR A 9 -29.80 -7.38 -1.19
N LYS A 10 -29.46 -6.17 -1.65
CA LYS A 10 -28.08 -5.69 -1.88
C LYS A 10 -27.25 -5.91 -0.60
N ARG A 11 -26.71 -7.11 -0.41
CA ARG A 11 -25.73 -7.47 0.62
C ARG A 11 -24.38 -7.68 -0.08
N GLN A 12 -23.64 -6.59 -0.21
CA GLN A 12 -22.17 -6.61 -0.12
C GLN A 12 -21.73 -5.17 0.20
N ILE A 13 -22.00 -4.75 1.44
CA ILE A 13 -21.01 -4.69 2.53
C ILE A 13 -20.06 -3.52 2.29
N LEU A 14 -20.48 -2.35 2.77
CA LEU A 14 -19.57 -1.36 3.33
C LEU A 14 -18.71 -2.09 4.35
N ARG A 15 -17.45 -2.40 4.00
CA ARG A 15 -16.47 -2.78 5.01
C ARG A 15 -16.18 -1.52 5.83
N SER A 16 -16.92 -1.35 6.92
CA SER A 16 -16.48 -0.57 8.09
C SER A 16 -15.38 -1.36 8.82
N ALA A 17 -14.36 -1.81 8.08
CA ALA A 17 -13.21 -2.51 8.61
C ALA A 17 -12.01 -1.61 8.39
N SER A 18 -11.24 -1.39 9.44
CA SER A 18 -10.02 -0.60 9.40
C SER A 18 -9.14 -1.04 8.21
N PRO A 19 -8.47 -0.09 7.53
CA PRO A 19 -7.57 -0.40 6.43
C PRO A 19 -6.57 -1.52 6.80
N ARG A 20 -6.34 -2.47 5.89
CA ARG A 20 -5.26 -3.46 6.09
C ARG A 20 -3.94 -2.88 5.61
N ALA A 21 -2.83 -3.47 6.05
CA ALA A 21 -1.49 -3.04 5.68
C ALA A 21 -0.70 -4.20 5.07
N TRP A 22 0.00 -3.91 3.98
CA TRP A 22 0.71 -4.90 3.18
C TRP A 22 2.17 -4.48 2.96
N VAL A 23 3.08 -5.44 2.99
CA VAL A 23 4.47 -5.26 2.58
C VAL A 23 4.69 -5.89 1.21
N GLY A 24 5.11 -5.09 0.22
CA GLY A 24 5.62 -5.56 -1.06
C GLY A 24 7.14 -5.68 -1.04
N VAL A 25 7.70 -6.78 -1.53
CA VAL A 25 9.16 -7.00 -1.56
C VAL A 25 9.67 -6.91 -2.98
N VAL A 26 10.32 -5.78 -3.30
CA VAL A 26 10.68 -5.39 -4.67
C VAL A 26 11.99 -4.57 -4.66
N SER A 27 12.84 -4.68 -5.69
CA SER A 27 14.05 -3.85 -5.79
C SER A 27 13.71 -2.35 -5.84
N SER A 28 14.56 -1.47 -5.29
CA SER A 28 14.22 -0.04 -5.22
C SER A 28 14.01 0.59 -6.60
N SER A 29 14.81 0.22 -7.60
CA SER A 29 14.65 0.70 -8.99
C SER A 29 13.31 0.34 -9.63
N HIS A 30 12.69 -0.76 -9.20
CA HIS A 30 11.37 -1.15 -9.67
C HIS A 30 10.29 -0.43 -8.86
N VAL A 31 10.51 -0.22 -7.56
CA VAL A 31 9.63 0.63 -6.73
C VAL A 31 9.55 2.04 -7.31
N GLU A 32 10.69 2.65 -7.67
CA GLU A 32 10.75 4.01 -8.25
C GLU A 32 9.88 4.14 -9.51
N ARG A 33 9.96 3.18 -10.43
CA ARG A 33 9.09 3.13 -11.62
C ARG A 33 7.60 3.02 -11.27
N GLY A 34 7.28 2.24 -10.24
CA GLY A 34 5.90 2.12 -9.74
C GLY A 34 5.41 3.42 -9.11
N VAL A 35 6.26 4.11 -8.36
CA VAL A 35 5.98 5.42 -7.75
C VAL A 35 5.73 6.48 -8.82
N GLU A 36 6.62 6.59 -9.80
CA GLU A 36 6.48 7.52 -10.93
C GLU A 36 5.19 7.27 -11.74
N GLY A 37 4.83 6.00 -11.93
CA GLY A 37 3.63 5.62 -12.67
C GLY A 37 2.35 5.50 -11.83
N GLY A 38 2.40 5.70 -10.51
CA GLY A 38 1.24 5.55 -9.62
C GLY A 38 0.66 4.13 -9.55
N PHE A 39 1.50 3.09 -9.66
CA PHE A 39 1.05 1.71 -9.65
C PHE A 39 1.93 0.77 -8.82
N ALA A 40 1.29 -0.27 -8.25
CA ALA A 40 1.98 -1.44 -7.73
C ALA A 40 2.04 -2.56 -8.76
N GLN A 41 3.21 -3.17 -8.89
CA GLN A 41 3.44 -4.42 -9.60
C GLN A 41 4.26 -5.35 -8.70
N LEU A 42 3.70 -6.50 -8.33
CA LEU A 42 4.31 -7.40 -7.33
C LEU A 42 4.55 -8.80 -7.90
N CYS A 43 5.49 -9.52 -7.29
CA CYS A 43 5.75 -10.94 -7.54
C CYS A 43 5.84 -11.31 -9.03
N HIS A 44 6.70 -10.64 -9.79
CA HIS A 44 6.87 -10.83 -11.25
C HIS A 44 5.61 -10.53 -12.09
N GLY A 45 4.74 -9.63 -11.61
CA GLY A 45 3.53 -9.22 -12.33
C GLY A 45 2.35 -10.15 -12.15
N ARG A 46 2.33 -10.99 -11.11
CA ARG A 46 1.20 -11.88 -10.83
C ARG A 46 -0.01 -11.12 -10.32
N HIS A 47 -1.21 -11.58 -10.72
CA HIS A 47 -2.49 -11.01 -10.29
C HIS A 47 -2.76 -11.19 -8.77
N ARG A 48 -2.52 -12.39 -8.25
CA ARG A 48 -2.97 -12.81 -6.91
C ARG A 48 -2.56 -11.88 -5.75
N PRO A 49 -1.29 -11.41 -5.64
CA PRO A 49 -0.91 -10.47 -4.58
C PRO A 49 -1.66 -9.14 -4.64
N LEU A 50 -1.92 -8.64 -5.86
CA LEU A 50 -2.64 -7.39 -6.03
C LEU A 50 -4.14 -7.55 -5.70
N SER A 51 -4.73 -8.71 -6.00
CA SER A 51 -6.15 -8.97 -5.76
C SER A 51 -6.51 -9.19 -4.29
N THR A 52 -5.54 -9.44 -3.40
CA THR A 52 -5.81 -9.58 -1.96
C THR A 52 -5.99 -8.25 -1.25
N MET A 53 -5.52 -7.15 -1.85
CA MET A 53 -5.68 -5.81 -1.31
C MET A 53 -7.09 -5.26 -1.63
N SER A 54 -7.58 -4.32 -0.83
CA SER A 54 -8.82 -3.57 -1.09
C SER A 54 -8.53 -2.08 -1.25
N VAL A 55 -9.43 -1.34 -1.90
CA VAL A 55 -9.35 0.13 -1.91
C VAL A 55 -9.33 0.64 -0.47
N GLY A 56 -8.40 1.55 -0.18
CA GLY A 56 -8.19 2.11 1.14
C GLY A 56 -7.12 1.40 1.97
N ASP A 57 -6.71 0.17 1.61
CA ASP A 57 -5.58 -0.54 2.23
C ASP A 57 -4.25 0.20 1.96
N TRP A 58 -3.26 -0.08 2.79
CA TRP A 58 -1.92 0.47 2.68
C TRP A 58 -0.93 -0.53 2.11
N LEU A 59 -0.02 -0.05 1.25
CA LEU A 59 1.11 -0.79 0.74
C LEU A 59 2.40 -0.06 1.11
N VAL A 60 3.31 -0.75 1.78
CA VAL A 60 4.68 -0.30 2.01
C VAL A 60 5.64 -1.24 1.28
N TYR A 61 6.68 -0.67 0.66
CA TYR A 61 7.72 -1.43 0.00
C TYR A 61 8.91 -1.65 0.91
N TYR A 62 9.33 -2.90 1.01
CA TYR A 62 10.65 -3.29 1.50
C TYR A 62 11.52 -3.69 0.30
N SER A 63 12.67 -3.05 0.17
CA SER A 63 13.64 -3.31 -0.89
C SER A 63 14.89 -4.00 -0.33
N PRO A 64 15.07 -5.32 -0.56
CA PRO A 64 16.26 -6.03 -0.12
C PRO A 64 17.54 -5.54 -0.81
N LYS A 65 17.40 -5.04 -2.05
CA LYS A 65 18.47 -4.64 -2.96
C LYS A 65 18.02 -3.52 -3.90
N THR A 66 18.98 -2.84 -4.53
CA THR A 66 18.71 -1.73 -5.45
C THR A 66 18.12 -2.20 -6.78
N GLU A 67 18.67 -3.27 -7.35
CA GLU A 67 18.28 -3.83 -8.65
C GLU A 67 17.83 -5.29 -8.56
N LEU A 68 17.04 -5.74 -9.54
CA LEU A 68 16.59 -7.13 -9.61
C LEU A 68 17.75 -8.10 -9.84
N ASP A 69 18.72 -7.75 -10.68
CA ASP A 69 19.88 -8.58 -11.00
C ASP A 69 21.16 -7.82 -10.63
N GLY A 70 21.99 -8.40 -9.77
CA GLY A 70 23.29 -7.82 -9.39
C GLY A 70 23.26 -6.57 -8.50
N GLY A 71 22.09 -6.07 -8.08
CA GLY A 71 21.98 -4.86 -7.25
C GLY A 71 22.61 -4.99 -5.86
N ALA A 72 23.13 -3.86 -5.35
CA ALA A 72 23.71 -3.78 -4.01
C ALA A 72 22.63 -4.02 -2.93
N PRO A 73 22.99 -4.60 -1.76
CA PRO A 73 22.07 -4.72 -0.64
C PRO A 73 21.59 -3.35 -0.16
N LEU A 74 20.26 -3.19 -0.03
CA LEU A 74 19.62 -1.96 0.45
C LEU A 74 18.90 -2.18 1.78
N ARG A 75 18.15 -3.28 1.89
CA ARG A 75 17.43 -3.74 3.10
C ARG A 75 16.66 -2.61 3.80
N SER A 76 15.92 -1.82 3.02
CA SER A 76 15.23 -0.63 3.52
C SER A 76 13.77 -0.59 3.09
N PHE A 77 12.94 0.09 3.87
CA PHE A 77 11.63 0.53 3.40
C PHE A 77 11.83 1.74 2.48
N THR A 78 11.18 1.74 1.31
CA THR A 78 11.52 2.66 0.21
C THR A 78 10.34 3.50 -0.28
N ALA A 79 9.12 2.97 -0.23
CA ALA A 79 7.91 3.75 -0.56
C ALA A 79 6.71 3.27 0.26
N ILE A 80 5.74 4.15 0.46
CA ILE A 80 4.47 3.86 1.11
C ILE A 80 3.34 4.56 0.36
N GLY A 81 2.19 3.91 0.23
CA GLY A 81 1.04 4.47 -0.47
C GLY A 81 -0.25 3.73 -0.18
N ARG A 82 -1.36 4.35 -0.57
CA ARG A 82 -2.72 3.84 -0.38
C ARG A 82 -3.26 3.25 -1.66
N VAL A 83 -3.92 2.10 -1.56
CA VAL A 83 -4.57 1.44 -2.69
C VAL A 83 -5.80 2.25 -3.11
N VAL A 84 -5.79 2.75 -4.34
CA VAL A 84 -6.91 3.53 -4.91
C VAL A 84 -7.60 2.82 -6.07
N GLY A 85 -6.91 1.88 -6.73
CA GLY A 85 -7.51 1.09 -7.81
C GLY A 85 -8.46 0.01 -7.30
N GLU A 86 -9.64 -0.09 -7.89
CA GLU A 86 -10.67 -1.08 -7.51
C GLU A 86 -10.22 -2.53 -7.76
N ALA A 87 -9.60 -2.79 -8.90
CA ALA A 87 -9.12 -4.11 -9.30
C ALA A 87 -7.71 -4.05 -9.93
N PRO A 88 -6.93 -5.14 -9.86
CA PRO A 88 -5.74 -5.28 -10.69
C PRO A 88 -6.11 -5.33 -12.17
N TYR A 89 -5.26 -4.75 -13.02
CA TYR A 89 -5.45 -4.71 -14.47
C TYR A 89 -4.18 -5.15 -15.19
N PRO A 90 -4.29 -5.83 -16.34
CA PRO A 90 -3.13 -6.16 -17.18
C PRO A 90 -2.57 -4.88 -17.82
N PHE A 91 -1.26 -4.80 -17.95
CA PHE A 91 -0.58 -3.70 -18.64
C PHE A 91 0.47 -4.27 -19.58
N ASP A 92 0.31 -4.04 -20.88
CA ASP A 92 1.28 -4.50 -21.88
C ASP A 92 2.51 -3.58 -21.87
N MET A 93 3.66 -4.13 -21.48
CA MET A 93 4.94 -3.39 -21.51
C MET A 93 5.61 -3.45 -22.88
N GLY A 94 5.01 -4.12 -23.86
CA GLY A 94 5.66 -4.54 -25.10
C GLY A 94 6.48 -5.82 -24.92
N GLY A 95 6.85 -6.46 -26.04
CA GLY A 95 7.72 -7.64 -26.02
C GLY A 95 7.07 -8.92 -25.45
N GLY A 96 5.74 -8.99 -25.40
CA GLY A 96 4.99 -10.17 -24.96
C GLY A 96 4.87 -10.36 -23.44
N PHE A 97 5.33 -9.39 -22.64
CA PHE A 97 5.20 -9.41 -21.19
C PHE A 97 4.07 -8.49 -20.72
N VAL A 98 3.00 -9.10 -20.19
CA VAL A 98 1.79 -8.40 -19.72
C VAL A 98 1.59 -8.62 -18.21
N PRO A 99 2.30 -7.86 -17.35
CA PRO A 99 2.11 -7.92 -15.92
C PRO A 99 0.77 -7.34 -15.46
N PHE A 100 0.32 -7.75 -14.29
CA PHE A 100 -0.76 -7.09 -13.58
C PHE A 100 -0.23 -5.91 -12.75
N ARG A 101 -0.97 -4.80 -12.81
CA ARG A 101 -0.75 -3.57 -12.05
C ARG A 101 -1.99 -3.21 -11.25
N ARG A 102 -1.82 -2.39 -10.22
CA ARG A 102 -2.93 -1.80 -9.47
C ARG A 102 -2.59 -0.37 -9.07
N ALA A 103 -3.54 0.55 -9.21
CA ALA A 103 -3.30 1.96 -8.92
C ALA A 103 -3.09 2.21 -7.41
N ILE A 104 -2.05 2.96 -7.09
CA ILE A 104 -1.63 3.36 -5.74
C ILE A 104 -1.42 4.87 -5.70
N ALA A 105 -1.95 5.53 -4.69
CA ALA A 105 -1.59 6.91 -4.35
C ALA A 105 -0.41 6.88 -3.38
N TYR A 106 0.80 7.20 -3.85
CA TYR A 106 2.01 7.20 -3.02
C TYR A 106 2.15 8.49 -2.22
N GLU A 107 2.68 8.34 -1.01
CA GLU A 107 3.11 9.45 -0.18
C GLU A 107 4.40 10.07 -0.75
N GLN A 108 4.54 11.38 -0.62
CA GLN A 108 5.67 12.13 -1.18
C GLN A 108 6.71 12.48 -0.10
N ALA A 109 7.92 12.86 -0.52
CA ALA A 109 9.01 13.32 0.35
C ALA A 109 9.44 12.32 1.45
N LEU A 110 9.40 11.03 1.13
CA LEU A 110 9.78 9.94 2.03
C LEU A 110 11.30 9.80 2.13
N ARG A 111 11.80 9.44 3.31
CA ARG A 111 13.18 8.92 3.46
C ARG A 111 13.18 7.38 3.45
N HIS A 112 14.22 6.80 2.85
CA HIS A 112 14.47 5.37 2.98
C HIS A 112 14.82 5.03 4.44
N VAL A 113 14.26 3.94 4.96
CA VAL A 113 14.48 3.49 6.34
C VAL A 113 15.07 2.09 6.37
N PRO A 114 16.34 1.92 6.79
CA PRO A 114 16.91 0.59 6.98
C PRO A 114 16.08 -0.22 7.96
N VAL A 115 15.66 -1.44 7.58
CA VAL A 115 14.80 -2.27 8.45
C VAL A 115 15.44 -2.52 9.82
N ALA A 116 16.76 -2.65 9.87
CA ALA A 116 17.52 -2.85 11.10
C ALA A 116 17.35 -1.71 12.11
N SER A 117 17.13 -0.48 11.66
CA SER A 117 16.97 0.69 12.54
C SER A 117 15.69 0.64 13.38
N ILE A 118 14.65 -0.04 12.89
CA ILE A 118 13.33 -0.13 13.54
C ILE A 118 12.88 -1.56 13.83
N ALA A 119 13.68 -2.58 13.46
CA ALA A 119 13.35 -4.00 13.60
C ALA A 119 12.89 -4.40 15.01
N HIS A 120 13.50 -3.83 16.06
CA HIS A 120 13.15 -4.08 17.47
C HIS A 120 11.78 -3.53 17.89
N ARG A 121 11.14 -2.72 17.03
CA ARG A 121 9.80 -2.15 17.24
C ARG A 121 8.72 -2.85 16.42
N LEU A 122 9.12 -3.57 15.36
CA LEU A 122 8.19 -4.21 14.43
C LEU A 122 7.74 -5.58 14.99
N ALA A 123 6.44 -5.72 15.23
CA ALA A 123 5.84 -6.94 15.72
C ALA A 123 6.11 -8.12 14.76
N PHE A 124 5.93 -7.93 13.45
CA PHE A 124 6.19 -9.00 12.48
C PHE A 124 7.65 -9.49 12.46
N VAL A 125 8.62 -8.61 12.78
CA VAL A 125 10.04 -9.00 12.88
C VAL A 125 10.31 -9.74 14.19
N ARG A 126 9.75 -9.24 15.29
CA ARG A 126 9.93 -9.81 16.64
C ARG A 126 9.25 -11.16 16.80
N GLN A 127 8.06 -11.33 16.25
CA GLN A 127 7.26 -12.55 16.37
C GLN A 127 7.69 -13.64 15.37
N HIS A 128 8.42 -13.25 14.32
CA HIS A 128 8.93 -14.18 13.31
C HIS A 128 10.46 -14.04 13.18
N PRO A 129 11.24 -14.81 13.97
CA PRO A 129 12.71 -14.83 13.86
C PRO A 129 13.21 -15.13 12.43
N SER A 130 12.39 -15.84 11.63
CA SER A 130 12.63 -16.16 10.23
C SER A 130 11.86 -15.25 9.25
N TRP A 131 11.55 -13.99 9.61
CA TRP A 131 10.80 -13.06 8.73
C TRP A 131 11.45 -12.86 7.34
N GLY A 132 12.76 -13.10 7.19
CA GLY A 132 13.41 -13.14 5.88
C GLY A 132 12.77 -14.17 4.92
N MET A 133 12.26 -15.28 5.43
CA MET A 133 11.48 -16.27 4.65
C MET A 133 10.10 -15.75 4.28
N LEU A 134 9.48 -14.92 5.13
CA LEU A 134 8.24 -14.21 4.80
C LEU A 134 8.48 -13.23 3.66
N ALA A 135 9.57 -12.45 3.73
CA ALA A 135 9.95 -11.51 2.68
C ALA A 135 10.21 -12.20 1.32
N ARG A 136 10.77 -13.42 1.32
CA ARG A 136 10.95 -14.22 0.08
C ARG A 136 9.65 -14.56 -0.65
N ARG A 137 8.48 -14.47 0.01
CA ARG A 137 7.19 -14.65 -0.66
C ARG A 137 6.84 -13.50 -1.61
N GLY A 138 7.51 -12.35 -1.49
CA GLY A 138 7.31 -11.19 -2.33
C GLY A 138 6.20 -10.24 -1.87
N HIS A 139 5.29 -10.73 -1.02
CA HIS A 139 4.14 -9.97 -0.52
C HIS A 139 3.56 -10.64 0.73
N PHE A 140 3.25 -9.86 1.76
CA PHE A 140 2.62 -10.34 2.99
C PHE A 140 1.89 -9.22 3.72
N GLU A 141 0.96 -9.59 4.61
CA GLU A 141 0.23 -8.66 5.45
C GLU A 141 1.00 -8.36 6.75
N ILE A 142 0.86 -7.13 7.25
CA ILE A 142 1.33 -6.70 8.56
C ILE A 142 0.21 -6.00 9.33
N ASP A 143 0.35 -5.90 10.65
CA ASP A 143 -0.56 -5.11 11.47
C ASP A 143 -0.41 -3.61 11.17
N VAL A 144 -1.53 -2.88 11.28
CA VAL A 144 -1.54 -1.41 11.10
C VAL A 144 -0.64 -0.68 12.11
N ALA A 145 -0.37 -1.28 13.27
CA ALA A 145 0.58 -0.75 14.24
C ALA A 145 2.02 -0.75 13.69
N ASP A 146 2.43 -1.82 12.99
CA ASP A 146 3.73 -1.90 12.33
C ASP A 146 3.83 -0.90 11.17
N LEU A 147 2.75 -0.75 10.40
CA LEU A 147 2.66 0.29 9.36
C LEU A 147 2.89 1.68 9.94
N ALA A 148 2.23 2.03 11.05
CA ALA A 148 2.37 3.34 11.69
C ALA A 148 3.82 3.60 12.14
N ILE A 149 4.50 2.58 12.68
CA ILE A 149 5.92 2.66 13.04
C ILE A 149 6.80 2.91 11.81
N ILE A 150 6.56 2.18 10.71
CA ILE A 150 7.32 2.34 9.46
C ILE A 150 7.07 3.72 8.87
N ALA A 151 5.81 4.14 8.74
CA ALA A 151 5.43 5.45 8.20
C ALA A 151 6.09 6.58 8.98
N HIS A 152 5.99 6.56 10.32
CA HIS A 152 6.63 7.56 11.17
C HIS A 152 8.15 7.58 10.98
N ALA A 153 8.78 6.41 10.88
CA ALA A 153 10.20 6.30 10.60
C ALA A 153 10.57 6.80 9.19
N MET A 154 9.66 6.74 8.22
CA MET A 154 9.83 7.28 6.87
C MET A 154 9.50 8.79 6.77
N GLY A 155 8.96 9.40 7.83
CA GLY A 155 8.62 10.81 7.89
C GLY A 155 7.17 11.14 7.51
N VAL A 156 6.28 10.14 7.44
CA VAL A 156 4.87 10.33 7.13
C VAL A 156 3.99 9.88 8.29
N PHE A 157 2.88 10.60 8.49
CA PHE A 157 1.87 10.21 9.43
C PHE A 157 0.79 9.40 8.71
N VAL A 158 0.64 8.14 9.10
CA VAL A 158 -0.49 7.31 8.69
C VAL A 158 -1.42 7.20 9.88
N ASP A 159 -2.65 7.71 9.73
CA ASP A 159 -3.70 7.48 10.71
C ASP A 159 -4.33 6.09 10.47
N PRO A 160 -4.14 5.12 11.39
CA PRO A 160 -4.68 3.78 11.24
C PRO A 160 -6.21 3.72 11.38
N LEU A 161 -6.85 4.81 11.83
CA LEU A 161 -8.30 4.89 12.07
C LEU A 161 -9.05 5.67 10.98
N VAL A 162 -8.36 6.42 10.11
CA VAL A 162 -9.02 7.22 9.06
C VAL A 162 -9.29 6.39 7.81
N THR A 163 -10.52 5.87 7.72
CA THR A 163 -11.14 5.50 6.44
C THR A 163 -11.40 6.80 5.67
N SER A 164 -10.87 6.96 4.46
CA SER A 164 -11.01 8.18 3.67
C SER A 164 -12.49 8.58 3.47
N ARG A 165 -12.96 9.48 4.32
CA ARG A 165 -13.87 10.57 4.01
C ARG A 165 -13.30 11.80 4.71
N GLU A 166 -13.33 12.93 4.01
CA GLU A 166 -12.90 14.26 4.46
C GLU A 166 -11.40 14.56 4.39
N HIS A 167 -10.91 14.74 3.15
CA HIS A 167 -9.99 15.85 2.87
C HIS A 167 -10.72 16.88 2.01
N GLU A 168 -11.81 17.42 2.54
CA GLU A 168 -12.37 18.67 2.03
C GLU A 168 -11.83 19.77 2.96
N ARG A 169 -10.73 20.41 2.55
CA ARG A 169 -10.33 21.67 3.17
C ARG A 169 -11.49 22.66 2.94
N PRO A 170 -12.05 23.33 3.96
CA PRO A 170 -12.99 24.40 3.70
C PRO A 170 -12.24 25.46 2.90
N ALA A 171 -12.77 25.80 1.72
CA ALA A 171 -12.33 26.98 1.00
C ALA A 171 -12.51 28.19 1.93
N GLU A 172 -11.42 28.87 2.25
CA GLU A 172 -11.46 30.20 2.86
C GLU A 172 -12.21 31.12 1.90
N THR A 173 -13.50 31.31 2.15
CA THR A 173 -14.25 32.37 1.50
C THR A 173 -13.87 33.67 2.18
N CYS A 174 -12.90 34.37 1.59
CA CYS A 174 -12.67 35.77 1.89
C CYS A 174 -13.93 36.55 1.51
N GLY A 175 -14.71 36.96 2.51
CA GLY A 175 -15.90 37.78 2.31
C GLY A 175 -15.53 39.15 1.73
N PRO A 176 -16.43 39.80 0.97
CA PRO A 176 -16.13 41.07 0.34
C PRO A 176 -15.91 42.15 1.41
N CYS A 177 -14.72 42.70 1.43
CA CYS A 177 -14.38 43.91 2.18
C CYS A 177 -15.15 45.10 1.55
N GLN A 178 -16.32 45.42 2.07
CA GLN A 178 -17.01 46.66 1.74
C GLN A 178 -16.43 47.77 2.63
N ALA A 179 -15.58 48.60 2.06
CA ALA A 179 -15.20 49.88 2.64
C ALA A 179 -16.00 51.00 1.94
N ARG A 180 -16.53 51.89 2.78
CA ARG A 180 -17.37 53.06 2.49
C ARG A 180 -16.70 54.12 1.63
#